data_AF-A0A0P6XC02-F1
#
_entry.id   AF-A0A0P6XC02-F1
#
_cell.length_a   1.000
_cell.length_b   1.000
_cell.length_c   1.000
_cell.angle_alpha   90.00
_cell.angle_beta   90.00
_cell.angle_gamma   90.00
#
_symmetry.space_group_name_H-M   'P 1'
#
loop_
_entity.id
_entity.type
_entity.pdbx_description
1 polymer ?
#
loop_
_entity_poly.entity_id
_entity_poly.type
_entity_poly.pdbx_seq_one_letter_code
_entity_poly.pdbx_strand_id
1 'polypeptide(L)'
;MKFYRLSLLVPLIVIVAGCASPLPLTAEPARSTPTESPTEAVMITSTSLPPMPTAVEPSATFTATATLLPSPTIAPTPTPLADFSSLRVITLESNTFGWMIQFHLPGIGQPLLLKLDGKDYRCSLDERYPERLFCQGLAKPSVDQSMLLVFVNPENGEEVYRGSLIIPLAFMVPPTPVGYLHTACDQRGKNVSCETECRIDPNGNPCIVATCTDACGPYFAVHSCPDDMPLPSPSCSAEQWAMMKKRYQIP
;
A
#
# COMPACT_ATOMS: atom_id res chain seq x y z
N MET A 1 -28.32 39.26 -45.78
CA MET A 1 -27.30 40.03 -46.53
C MET A 1 -26.88 41.25 -45.72
N LYS A 2 -25.67 41.23 -45.13
CA LYS A 2 -24.65 42.30 -45.23
C LYS A 2 -23.45 41.89 -44.36
N PHE A 3 -22.31 41.85 -45.04
CA PHE A 3 -20.98 41.43 -44.58
C PHE A 3 -20.26 42.58 -43.86
N TYR A 4 -19.49 42.27 -42.82
CA TYR A 4 -18.30 43.02 -42.40
C TYR A 4 -17.22 41.98 -42.09
N ARG A 5 -16.32 41.64 -43.03
CA ARG A 5 -15.01 42.28 -43.35
C ARG A 5 -14.21 42.60 -42.08
N LEU A 6 -13.26 41.76 -41.66
CA LEU A 6 -11.89 41.55 -42.21
C LEU A 6 -10.98 42.77 -41.98
N SER A 7 -10.10 42.65 -40.98
CA SER A 7 -8.82 43.36 -40.72
C SER A 7 -8.55 43.19 -39.21
N LEU A 8 -7.39 42.83 -38.69
CA LEU A 8 -6.03 43.10 -39.15
C LEU A 8 -5.08 42.07 -38.49
N LEU A 9 -4.24 41.46 -39.30
CA LEU A 9 -3.04 40.73 -38.89
C LEU A 9 -2.09 41.65 -38.11
N VAL A 10 -1.60 41.20 -36.96
CA VAL A 10 -0.37 41.71 -36.34
C VAL A 10 0.59 40.53 -36.18
N PRO A 11 1.60 40.38 -37.05
CA PRO A 11 2.75 39.55 -36.77
C PRO A 11 3.83 40.43 -36.13
N LEU A 12 4.29 40.09 -34.93
CA LEU A 12 5.47 40.76 -34.37
C LEU A 12 6.38 39.75 -33.64
N ILE A 13 7.43 39.35 -34.37
CA ILE A 13 8.86 39.37 -33.96
C ILE A 13 9.17 38.60 -32.67
N VAL A 14 9.62 37.34 -32.77
CA VAL A 14 11.04 36.93 -32.75
C VAL A 14 11.80 37.46 -31.53
N ILE A 15 12.03 36.58 -30.55
CA ILE A 15 13.31 36.58 -29.81
C ILE A 15 13.78 35.12 -29.68
N VAL A 16 14.81 34.82 -30.48
CA VAL A 16 15.65 33.63 -30.39
C VAL A 16 16.83 34.00 -29.50
N ALA A 17 16.99 33.34 -28.36
CA ALA A 17 18.22 33.30 -27.56
C ALA A 17 18.07 32.09 -26.62
N GLY A 18 19.01 31.15 -26.49
CA GLY A 18 20.30 30.92 -27.08
C GLY A 18 20.85 29.69 -26.35
N CYS A 19 21.24 28.66 -27.10
CA CYS A 19 21.87 27.46 -26.56
C CYS A 19 23.19 27.81 -25.86
N ALA A 20 23.37 27.34 -24.63
CA ALA A 20 24.68 27.18 -24.03
C ALA A 20 24.69 25.93 -23.14
N SER A 21 25.29 24.86 -23.64
CA SER A 21 25.81 23.72 -22.89
C SER A 21 27.11 23.30 -23.58
N PRO A 22 28.06 22.61 -22.92
CA PRO A 22 28.28 22.40 -21.48
C PRO A 22 29.76 22.63 -21.06
N LEU A 23 30.05 22.65 -19.76
CA LEU A 23 31.40 22.31 -19.25
C LEU A 23 31.34 20.97 -18.50
N PRO A 24 32.22 20.00 -18.83
CA PRO A 24 32.35 18.77 -18.07
C PRO A 24 33.26 19.00 -16.86
N LEU A 25 32.74 18.75 -15.66
CA LEU A 25 33.54 18.60 -14.44
C LEU A 25 33.84 17.11 -14.25
N THR A 26 35.12 16.78 -14.39
CA THR A 26 35.69 15.48 -14.10
C THR A 26 35.60 15.19 -12.60
N ALA A 27 34.79 14.21 -12.20
CA ALA A 27 34.76 13.70 -10.84
C ALA A 27 35.67 12.48 -10.70
N GLU A 28 36.55 12.56 -9.70
CA GLU A 28 37.49 11.53 -9.27
C GLU A 28 36.75 10.37 -8.55
N PRO A 29 37.04 9.09 -8.84
CA PRO A 29 36.38 7.99 -8.16
C PRO A 29 37.03 7.70 -6.80
N ALA A 30 36.29 7.95 -5.72
CA ALA A 30 36.62 7.44 -4.39
C ALA A 30 36.38 5.93 -4.34
N ARG A 31 37.46 5.19 -4.05
CA ARG A 31 37.49 3.73 -3.89
C ARG A 31 37.00 3.36 -2.49
N SER A 32 35.85 2.71 -2.39
CA SER A 32 35.36 2.11 -1.13
C SER A 32 35.66 0.61 -1.09
N THR A 33 36.31 0.23 0.00
CA THR A 33 36.67 -1.14 0.42
C THR A 33 35.45 -1.86 0.99
N PRO A 34 35.23 -3.16 0.70
CA PRO A 34 34.21 -3.95 1.39
C PRO A 34 34.74 -4.47 2.73
N THR A 35 34.02 -4.19 3.81
CA THR A 35 34.20 -4.82 5.12
C THR A 35 33.23 -5.99 5.21
N GLU A 36 33.76 -7.21 5.20
CA GLU A 36 33.01 -8.43 5.49
C GLU A 36 32.63 -8.47 6.98
N SER A 37 31.36 -8.81 7.24
CA SER A 37 30.81 -9.03 8.58
C SER A 37 30.60 -10.53 8.80
N PRO A 38 30.95 -11.07 9.99
CA PRO A 38 30.94 -12.51 10.23
C PRO A 38 29.53 -13.06 10.45
N THR A 39 29.31 -14.24 9.88
CA THR A 39 28.12 -15.08 10.06
C THR A 39 28.20 -15.79 11.42
N GLU A 40 27.27 -15.53 12.34
CA GLU A 40 27.09 -16.35 13.54
C GLU A 40 26.14 -17.51 13.27
N ALA A 41 26.64 -18.72 13.52
CA ALA A 41 25.91 -19.97 13.45
C ALA A 41 25.14 -20.21 14.76
N VAL A 42 23.81 -20.31 14.66
CA VAL A 42 22.94 -20.65 15.80
C VAL A 42 22.90 -22.18 15.96
N MET A 43 23.41 -22.68 17.09
CA MET A 43 23.27 -24.07 17.52
C MET A 43 21.84 -24.33 17.99
N ILE A 44 21.23 -25.41 17.49
CA ILE A 44 19.93 -25.92 17.95
C ILE A 44 20.18 -26.93 19.08
N THR A 45 19.69 -26.62 20.28
CA THR A 45 19.75 -27.53 21.44
C THR A 45 18.47 -28.38 21.48
N SER A 46 18.60 -29.70 21.32
CA SER A 46 17.51 -30.67 21.48
C SER A 46 17.32 -31.03 22.96
N THR A 47 16.16 -30.68 23.53
CA THR A 47 15.79 -31.07 24.90
C THR A 47 15.05 -32.41 24.89
N SER A 48 15.61 -33.37 25.62
CA SER A 48 15.10 -34.73 25.86
C SER A 48 13.99 -34.74 26.92
N LEU A 49 12.94 -35.55 26.71
CA LEU A 49 11.85 -35.82 27.66
C LEU A 49 12.13 -37.11 28.47
N PRO A 50 11.97 -37.09 29.81
CA PRO A 50 12.15 -38.26 30.68
C PRO A 50 10.91 -39.18 30.78
N PRO A 51 11.04 -40.37 31.41
CA PRO A 51 10.30 -41.57 31.04
C PRO A 51 9.01 -41.85 31.84
N MET A 52 8.21 -42.72 31.23
CA MET A 52 7.02 -43.42 31.70
C MET A 52 7.22 -44.15 33.05
N PRO A 53 6.22 -44.13 33.96
CA PRO A 53 6.09 -45.13 35.02
C PRO A 53 4.88 -46.05 34.82
N THR A 54 5.22 -47.32 34.60
CA THR A 54 4.76 -48.55 35.28
C THR A 54 3.32 -48.69 35.76
N ALA A 55 2.72 -49.79 35.30
CA ALA A 55 1.46 -50.39 35.69
C ALA A 55 1.39 -50.83 37.16
N VAL A 56 0.22 -50.66 37.76
CA VAL A 56 -0.21 -51.36 38.99
C VAL A 56 -1.67 -51.78 38.83
N GLU A 57 -1.90 -53.09 38.81
CA GLU A 57 -3.14 -53.77 39.22
C GLU A 57 -2.99 -54.18 40.70
N PRO A 58 -4.04 -54.51 41.51
CA PRO A 58 -5.31 -55.11 41.08
C PRO A 58 -6.60 -54.67 41.84
N SER A 59 -7.73 -55.17 41.32
CA SER A 59 -8.94 -55.65 42.01
C SER A 59 -9.79 -54.70 42.86
N ALA A 60 -10.94 -54.33 42.30
CA ALA A 60 -12.19 -54.16 43.03
C ALA A 60 -13.38 -54.50 42.11
N THR A 61 -14.13 -55.54 42.46
CA THR A 61 -15.39 -55.90 41.81
C THR A 61 -16.44 -54.86 42.16
N PHE A 62 -16.73 -53.95 41.23
CA PHE A 62 -17.85 -53.02 41.33
C PHE A 62 -19.07 -53.55 40.59
N THR A 63 -20.19 -53.61 41.31
CA THR A 63 -21.53 -53.88 40.79
C THR A 63 -21.90 -52.83 39.75
N ALA A 64 -22.11 -53.25 38.50
CA ALA A 64 -22.47 -52.37 37.39
C ALA A 64 -23.86 -51.76 37.61
N THR A 65 -23.89 -50.52 38.11
CA THR A 65 -25.04 -49.63 37.96
C THR A 65 -24.88 -48.95 36.60
N ALA A 66 -25.90 -49.02 35.75
CA ALA A 66 -25.89 -48.39 34.44
C ALA A 66 -25.83 -46.86 34.58
N THR A 67 -24.62 -46.31 34.66
CA THR A 67 -24.36 -44.88 34.57
C THR A 67 -24.55 -44.48 33.12
N LEU A 68 -25.60 -43.71 32.85
CA LEU A 68 -25.79 -43.02 31.57
C LEU A 68 -24.56 -42.17 31.30
N LEU A 69 -23.75 -42.58 30.31
CA LEU A 69 -22.60 -41.81 29.84
C LEU A 69 -23.10 -40.41 29.45
N PRO A 70 -22.48 -39.31 29.91
CA PRO A 70 -22.79 -38.00 29.38
C PRO A 70 -22.58 -38.04 27.86
N SER A 71 -23.64 -37.70 27.12
CA SER A 71 -23.56 -37.54 25.67
C SER A 71 -22.41 -36.57 25.35
N PRO A 72 -21.54 -36.86 24.36
CA PRO A 72 -20.52 -35.91 23.97
C PRO A 72 -21.21 -34.64 23.50
N THR A 73 -21.16 -33.59 24.33
CA THR A 73 -21.56 -32.25 23.94
C THR A 73 -20.65 -31.86 22.78
N ILE A 74 -21.21 -31.82 21.57
CA ILE A 74 -20.52 -31.32 20.39
C ILE A 74 -20.14 -29.88 20.71
N ALA A 75 -18.85 -29.64 20.92
CA ALA A 75 -18.33 -28.29 21.07
C ALA A 75 -18.63 -27.53 19.76
N PRO A 76 -19.19 -26.31 19.83
CA PRO A 76 -19.48 -25.54 18.63
C PRO A 76 -18.17 -25.37 17.86
N THR A 77 -18.19 -25.74 16.57
CA THR A 77 -17.08 -25.45 15.66
C THR A 77 -16.87 -23.93 15.66
N PRO A 78 -15.65 -23.43 15.93
CA PRO A 78 -15.41 -21.99 15.97
C PRO A 78 -15.73 -21.41 14.60
N THR A 79 -16.76 -20.55 14.54
CA THR A 79 -17.08 -19.80 13.34
C THR A 79 -15.87 -18.94 12.98
N PRO A 80 -15.36 -18.99 11.75
CA PRO A 80 -14.24 -18.15 11.34
C PRO A 80 -14.63 -16.68 11.51
N LEU A 81 -13.72 -15.89 12.09
CA LEU A 81 -14.00 -14.50 12.49
C LEU A 81 -14.42 -13.61 11.32
N ALA A 82 -13.83 -13.84 10.15
CA ALA A 82 -14.13 -13.16 8.89
C ALA A 82 -13.55 -13.97 7.72
N ASP A 83 -13.97 -13.65 6.49
CA ASP A 83 -13.34 -14.17 5.27
C ASP A 83 -12.15 -13.31 4.84
N PHE A 84 -10.98 -13.57 5.42
CA PHE A 84 -9.76 -12.84 5.06
C PHE A 84 -9.26 -13.14 3.63
N SER A 85 -9.83 -14.12 2.93
CA SER A 85 -9.45 -14.40 1.53
C SER A 85 -9.95 -13.32 0.56
N SER A 86 -11.01 -12.59 0.93
CA SER A 86 -11.58 -11.48 0.16
C SER A 86 -11.12 -10.10 0.63
N LEU A 87 -10.13 -10.05 1.53
CA LEU A 87 -9.53 -8.83 2.05
C LEU A 87 -8.94 -7.97 0.92
N ARG A 88 -9.44 -6.75 0.78
CA ARG A 88 -8.86 -5.74 -0.14
C ARG A 88 -9.04 -4.32 0.39
N VAL A 89 -8.13 -3.44 0.02
CA VAL A 89 -8.23 -2.00 0.31
C VAL A 89 -9.24 -1.36 -0.63
N ILE A 90 -10.16 -0.57 -0.07
CA ILE A 90 -11.16 0.21 -0.80
C ILE A 90 -10.68 1.65 -0.96
N THR A 91 -10.15 2.24 0.10
CA THR A 91 -9.80 3.66 0.15
C THR A 91 -8.66 3.90 1.13
N LEU A 92 -7.79 4.85 0.80
CA LEU A 92 -6.76 5.41 1.66
C LEU A 92 -6.88 6.93 1.62
N GLU A 93 -7.21 7.56 2.74
CA GLU A 93 -7.40 9.01 2.82
C GLU A 93 -6.74 9.60 4.06
N SER A 94 -6.33 10.87 3.98
CA SER A 94 -5.89 11.64 5.13
C SER A 94 -7.03 12.55 5.61
N ASN A 95 -7.22 12.62 6.92
CA ASN A 95 -8.17 13.51 7.56
C ASN A 95 -7.54 14.17 8.80
N THR A 96 -8.32 14.95 9.54
CA THR A 96 -7.86 15.69 10.73
C THR A 96 -7.37 14.78 11.87
N PHE A 97 -7.66 13.50 11.83
CA PHE A 97 -7.33 12.51 12.85
C PHE A 97 -6.26 11.50 12.36
N GLY A 98 -5.61 11.79 11.23
CA GLY A 98 -4.54 10.96 10.66
C GLY A 98 -4.96 10.30 9.34
N TRP A 99 -4.50 9.08 9.12
CA TRP A 99 -4.76 8.27 7.94
C TRP A 99 -5.90 7.29 8.21
N MET A 100 -6.85 7.23 7.29
CA MET A 100 -7.93 6.25 7.28
C MET A 100 -7.74 5.26 6.14
N ILE A 101 -7.82 3.98 6.46
CA ILE A 101 -7.77 2.87 5.53
C ILE A 101 -9.09 2.12 5.63
N GLN A 102 -9.80 1.99 4.52
CA GLN A 102 -11.03 1.21 4.46
C GLN A 102 -10.72 -0.14 3.82
N PHE A 103 -11.04 -1.23 4.51
CA PHE A 103 -10.95 -2.59 3.98
C PHE A 103 -12.34 -3.13 3.68
N HIS A 104 -12.45 -3.91 2.60
CA HIS A 104 -13.57 -4.83 2.43
C HIS A 104 -13.18 -6.15 3.09
N LEU A 105 -13.97 -6.58 4.06
CA LEU A 105 -13.74 -7.80 4.82
C LEU A 105 -15.10 -8.43 5.20
N PRO A 106 -15.70 -9.25 4.33
CA PRO A 106 -16.97 -9.91 4.60
C PRO A 106 -16.95 -10.76 5.87
N GLY A 107 -18.07 -10.74 6.59
CA GLY A 107 -18.25 -11.51 7.82
C GLY A 107 -17.61 -10.91 9.07
N ILE A 108 -16.91 -9.77 8.96
CA ILE A 108 -16.36 -9.11 10.14
C ILE A 108 -17.46 -8.60 11.08
N GLY A 109 -17.48 -9.13 12.30
CA GLY A 109 -18.50 -8.79 13.31
C GLY A 109 -17.98 -7.96 14.48
N GLN A 110 -16.67 -7.71 14.55
CA GLN A 110 -16.05 -7.01 15.68
C GLN A 110 -14.94 -6.04 15.25
N PRO A 111 -14.66 -4.99 16.06
CA PRO A 111 -13.51 -4.13 15.83
C PRO A 111 -12.19 -4.89 15.96
N LEU A 112 -11.16 -4.41 15.27
CA LEU A 112 -9.83 -4.99 15.26
C LEU A 112 -8.76 -3.93 15.49
N LEU A 113 -7.56 -4.35 15.91
CA LEU A 113 -6.35 -3.56 15.77
C LEU A 113 -5.62 -4.02 14.52
N LEU A 114 -5.10 -3.07 13.75
CA LEU A 114 -4.31 -3.34 12.55
C LEU A 114 -2.88 -2.86 12.77
N LYS A 115 -1.92 -3.71 12.42
CA LYS A 115 -0.51 -3.36 12.30
C LYS A 115 -0.08 -3.47 10.84
N LEU A 116 0.40 -2.36 10.26
CA LEU A 116 1.01 -2.33 8.93
C LEU A 116 2.48 -1.94 9.08
N ASP A 117 3.40 -2.87 8.81
CA ASP A 117 4.84 -2.69 9.06
C ASP A 117 5.14 -2.14 10.46
N GLY A 118 4.43 -2.66 11.48
CA GLY A 118 4.59 -2.23 12.87
C GLY A 118 3.92 -0.89 13.22
N LYS A 119 3.26 -0.22 12.27
CA LYS A 119 2.45 0.98 12.54
C LYS A 119 1.05 0.57 12.99
N ASP A 120 0.59 1.10 14.12
CA ASP A 120 -0.71 0.76 14.70
C ASP A 120 -1.86 1.60 14.12
N TYR A 121 -2.99 0.94 13.86
CA TYR A 121 -4.26 1.53 13.44
C TYR A 121 -5.40 0.89 14.27
N ARG A 122 -6.37 1.71 14.66
CA ARG A 122 -7.58 1.26 15.35
C ARG A 122 -8.70 1.10 14.33
N CYS A 123 -9.31 -0.08 14.27
CA CYS A 123 -10.34 -0.37 13.30
C CYS A 123 -11.73 -0.46 13.94
N SER A 124 -12.71 0.20 13.32
CA SER A 124 -14.11 0.16 13.73
C SER A 124 -15.02 -0.30 12.59
N LEU A 125 -16.25 -0.68 12.96
CA LEU A 125 -17.33 -1.04 12.05
C LEU A 125 -18.33 0.12 11.96
N ASP A 126 -18.95 0.28 10.79
CA ASP A 126 -20.08 1.18 10.58
C ASP A 126 -21.28 0.33 10.16
N GLU A 127 -22.40 0.45 10.88
CA GLU A 127 -23.62 -0.33 10.62
C GLU A 127 -24.15 -0.13 9.19
N ARG A 128 -23.85 1.00 8.55
CA ARG A 128 -24.22 1.28 7.15
C ARG A 128 -23.43 0.45 6.16
N TYR A 129 -22.26 -0.06 6.57
CA TYR A 129 -21.33 -0.83 5.73
C TYR A 129 -20.76 -2.02 6.51
N PRO A 130 -21.58 -3.05 6.83
CA PRO A 130 -21.20 -4.14 7.72
C PRO A 130 -20.05 -5.01 7.20
N GLU A 131 -19.76 -4.97 5.89
CA GLU A 131 -18.63 -5.68 5.27
C GLU A 131 -17.38 -4.79 5.13
N ARG A 132 -17.33 -3.66 5.82
CA ARG A 132 -16.21 -2.72 5.78
C ARG A 132 -15.61 -2.50 7.16
N LEU A 133 -14.29 -2.48 7.17
CA LEU A 133 -13.50 -2.18 8.35
C LEU A 133 -12.80 -0.83 8.15
N PHE A 134 -13.04 0.12 9.04
CA PHE A 134 -12.53 1.48 8.98
C PHE A 134 -11.37 1.64 9.96
N CYS A 135 -10.13 1.58 9.45
CA CYS A 135 -8.91 1.61 10.25
C CYS A 135 -8.28 2.99 10.26
N GLN A 136 -8.04 3.56 11.44
CA GLN A 136 -7.49 4.89 11.61
C GLN A 136 -6.19 4.89 12.42
N GLY A 137 -5.17 5.59 11.93
CA GLY A 137 -3.85 5.69 12.57
C GLY A 137 -3.12 6.97 12.18
N LEU A 138 -2.13 7.36 12.98
CA LEU A 138 -1.40 8.62 12.74
C LEU A 138 -0.32 8.49 11.67
N ALA A 139 0.24 7.29 11.49
CA ALA A 139 1.32 7.06 10.55
C ALA A 139 0.78 6.86 9.12
N LYS A 140 1.46 7.44 8.13
CA LYS A 140 1.18 7.16 6.72
C LYS A 140 1.62 5.73 6.37
N PRO A 141 0.76 4.89 5.78
CA PRO A 141 1.19 3.58 5.28
C PRO A 141 2.13 3.75 4.08
N SER A 142 3.04 2.80 3.88
CA SER A 142 3.86 2.76 2.67
C SER A 142 2.97 2.46 1.46
N VAL A 143 3.31 3.01 0.29
CA VAL A 143 2.57 2.81 -0.96
C VAL A 143 3.49 2.24 -2.01
N ASP A 144 2.94 1.43 -2.92
CA ASP A 144 3.67 0.65 -3.93
C ASP A 144 4.78 -0.27 -3.37
N GLN A 145 4.73 -0.55 -2.07
CA GLN A 145 5.66 -1.44 -1.36
C GLN A 145 4.87 -2.57 -0.68
N SER A 146 5.48 -3.75 -0.61
CA SER A 146 4.95 -4.88 0.14
C SER A 146 5.10 -4.63 1.64
N MET A 147 4.01 -4.63 2.37
CA MET A 147 3.96 -4.40 3.82
C MET A 147 3.45 -5.66 4.53
N LEU A 148 3.97 -5.92 5.72
CA LEU A 148 3.42 -6.91 6.65
C LEU A 148 2.11 -6.38 7.24
N LEU A 149 1.02 -7.11 7.02
CA LEU A 149 -0.29 -6.85 7.59
C LEU A 149 -0.58 -7.84 8.72
N VAL A 150 -0.96 -7.33 9.89
CA VAL A 150 -1.43 -8.15 11.02
C VAL A 150 -2.70 -7.54 11.59
N PHE A 151 -3.77 -8.33 11.68
CA PHE A 151 -4.94 -7.99 12.48
C PHE A 151 -4.87 -8.66 13.84
N VAL A 152 -5.23 -7.92 14.88
CA VAL A 152 -5.16 -8.35 16.28
C VAL A 152 -6.51 -8.08 16.94
N ASN A 153 -6.96 -9.02 17.77
CA ASN A 153 -8.16 -8.82 18.59
C ASN A 153 -7.85 -7.83 19.72
N PRO A 154 -8.61 -6.72 19.86
CA PRO A 154 -8.34 -5.69 20.86
C PRO A 154 -8.54 -6.16 22.31
N GLU A 155 -9.33 -7.20 22.56
CA GLU A 155 -9.68 -7.64 23.91
C GLU A 155 -8.59 -8.52 24.55
N ASN A 156 -8.03 -9.45 23.78
CA ASN A 156 -7.06 -10.44 24.27
C ASN A 156 -5.65 -10.27 23.66
N GLY A 157 -5.50 -9.42 22.64
CA GLY A 157 -4.22 -9.20 21.97
C GLY A 157 -3.77 -10.33 21.04
N GLU A 158 -4.63 -11.29 20.74
CA GLU A 158 -4.30 -12.41 19.86
C GLU A 158 -4.31 -11.99 18.38
N GLU A 159 -3.35 -12.49 17.61
CA GLU A 159 -3.32 -12.31 16.16
C GLU A 159 -4.44 -13.13 15.50
N VAL A 160 -5.36 -12.45 14.82
CA VAL A 160 -6.46 -13.11 14.11
C VAL A 160 -6.14 -13.36 12.65
N TYR A 161 -5.23 -12.57 12.07
CA TYR A 161 -4.79 -12.73 10.70
C TYR A 161 -3.41 -12.09 10.48
N ARG A 162 -2.61 -12.72 9.61
CA ARG A 162 -1.29 -12.26 9.20
C ARG A 162 -1.12 -12.48 7.70
N GLY A 163 -0.68 -11.45 6.98
CA GLY A 163 -0.50 -11.49 5.53
C GLY A 163 0.42 -10.39 5.02
N SER A 164 0.47 -10.24 3.69
CA SER A 164 1.19 -9.17 3.01
C SER A 164 0.20 -8.32 2.23
N LEU A 165 0.40 -7.00 2.23
CA LEU A 165 -0.44 -6.03 1.54
C LEU A 165 0.42 -5.06 0.73
N ILE A 166 0.02 -4.79 -0.51
CA ILE A 166 0.51 -3.65 -1.28
C ILE A 166 -0.65 -2.67 -1.40
N ILE A 167 -0.44 -1.41 -1.04
CA ILE A 167 -1.39 -0.32 -1.31
C ILE A 167 -0.89 0.44 -2.55
N PRO A 168 -1.57 0.29 -3.70
CA PRO A 168 -1.26 1.10 -4.87
C PRO A 168 -1.35 2.59 -4.57
N LEU A 169 -0.39 3.38 -5.07
CA LEU A 169 -0.42 4.83 -4.97
C LEU A 169 -1.71 5.43 -5.55
N ALA A 170 -2.35 4.73 -6.49
CA ALA A 170 -3.61 5.15 -7.10
C ALA A 170 -4.80 5.27 -6.10
N PHE A 171 -4.70 4.68 -4.90
CA PHE A 171 -5.69 4.91 -3.85
C PHE A 171 -5.51 6.23 -3.10
N MET A 172 -4.37 6.90 -3.26
CA MET A 172 -4.12 8.20 -2.65
C MET A 172 -4.68 9.29 -3.55
N VAL A 173 -5.56 10.12 -3.00
CA VAL A 173 -5.85 11.42 -3.63
C VAL A 173 -4.55 12.23 -3.56
N PRO A 174 -4.00 12.61 -4.71
CA PRO A 174 -2.75 13.34 -4.78
C PRO A 174 -2.95 14.72 -4.17
N PRO A 175 -1.94 15.24 -3.44
CA PRO A 175 -2.06 16.56 -2.84
C PRO A 175 -2.31 17.58 -3.93
N THR A 176 -3.33 18.42 -3.72
CA THR A 176 -3.51 19.59 -4.57
C THR A 176 -2.31 20.51 -4.40
N PRO A 177 -1.68 21.01 -5.48
CA PRO A 177 -0.58 21.95 -5.38
C PRO A 177 -0.93 23.15 -4.48
N VAL A 178 0.01 23.55 -3.63
CA VAL A 178 -0.15 24.70 -2.75
C VAL A 178 -0.44 25.95 -3.59
N GLY A 179 -1.51 26.68 -3.25
CA GLY A 179 -1.97 27.86 -4.00
C GLY A 179 -3.14 27.60 -4.97
N TYR A 180 -3.52 26.35 -5.21
CA TYR A 180 -4.72 26.00 -5.99
C TYR A 180 -5.94 25.80 -5.06
N LEU A 181 -6.67 26.88 -4.78
CA LEU A 181 -7.85 26.89 -3.90
C LEU A 181 -9.16 26.49 -4.62
N HIS A 182 -9.13 26.21 -5.92
CA HIS A 182 -10.33 25.89 -6.72
C HIS A 182 -10.32 24.43 -7.19
N THR A 183 -10.33 23.51 -6.24
CA THR A 183 -10.46 22.07 -6.49
C THR A 183 -11.91 21.61 -6.63
N ALA A 184 -12.87 22.43 -6.18
CA ALA A 184 -14.29 22.15 -6.26
C ALA A 184 -14.90 22.78 -7.53
N CYS A 185 -14.83 22.05 -8.64
CA CYS A 185 -15.52 22.38 -9.88
C CYS A 185 -16.30 21.15 -10.36
N ASP A 186 -17.41 21.36 -11.06
CA ASP A 186 -18.25 20.25 -11.57
C ASP A 186 -17.62 19.46 -12.73
N GLN A 187 -16.47 19.93 -13.22
CA GLN A 187 -15.72 19.32 -14.31
C GLN A 187 -14.45 18.59 -13.84
N ARG A 188 -14.24 18.44 -12.52
CA ARG A 188 -13.09 17.73 -11.95
C ARG A 188 -13.04 16.29 -12.50
N GLY A 189 -11.84 15.82 -12.86
CA GLY A 189 -11.62 14.50 -13.44
C GLY A 189 -12.06 14.34 -14.89
N LYS A 190 -12.52 15.40 -15.57
CA LYS A 190 -12.85 15.37 -17.00
C LYS A 190 -11.71 15.98 -17.82
N ASN A 191 -11.51 15.45 -19.03
CA ASN A 191 -10.45 15.87 -19.96
C ASN A 191 -9.05 15.83 -19.31
N VAL A 192 -8.78 14.76 -18.57
CA VAL A 192 -7.47 14.58 -17.92
C VAL A 192 -6.39 14.44 -18.97
N SER A 193 -5.38 15.30 -18.91
CA SER A 193 -4.19 15.29 -19.75
C SER A 193 -2.96 15.25 -18.86
N CYS A 194 -2.00 14.39 -19.20
CA CYS A 194 -0.81 14.18 -18.40
C CYS A 194 0.46 14.39 -19.23
N GLU A 195 1.37 15.18 -18.68
CA GLU A 195 2.77 15.19 -19.12
C GLU A 195 3.50 14.10 -18.34
N THR A 196 4.16 13.17 -19.05
CA THR A 196 4.81 12.03 -18.40
C THR A 196 6.21 11.79 -18.91
N GLU A 197 7.06 11.31 -18.02
CA GLU A 197 8.42 10.88 -18.30
C GLU A 197 8.66 9.53 -17.61
N CYS A 198 9.06 8.50 -18.35
CA CYS A 198 9.37 7.19 -17.82
C CYS A 198 10.86 6.90 -17.95
N ARG A 199 11.50 6.50 -16.85
CA ARG A 199 12.95 6.27 -16.73
C ARG A 199 13.24 4.88 -16.17
N ILE A 200 14.45 4.38 -16.39
CA ILE A 200 14.98 3.18 -15.76
C ILE A 200 15.90 3.58 -14.60
N ASP A 201 15.61 3.09 -13.40
CA ASP A 201 16.43 3.32 -12.21
C ASP A 201 17.77 2.55 -12.27
N PRO A 202 18.73 2.80 -11.35
CA PRO A 202 20.00 2.08 -11.32
C PRO A 202 19.89 0.57 -11.11
N ASN A 203 18.75 0.09 -10.60
CA ASN A 203 18.46 -1.32 -10.38
C ASN A 203 17.78 -1.98 -11.60
N GLY A 204 17.54 -1.23 -12.67
CA GLY A 204 16.86 -1.70 -13.88
C GLY A 204 15.33 -1.66 -13.82
N ASN A 205 14.73 -1.07 -12.79
CA ASN A 205 13.28 -0.98 -12.65
C ASN A 205 12.74 0.29 -13.34
N PRO A 206 11.58 0.18 -14.03
CA PRO A 206 10.93 1.35 -14.58
C PRO A 206 10.29 2.20 -13.46
N CYS A 207 10.50 3.51 -13.53
CA CYS A 207 9.85 4.52 -12.71
C CYS A 207 9.20 5.58 -13.63
N ILE A 208 8.19 6.30 -13.13
CA ILE A 208 7.48 7.31 -13.89
C ILE A 208 7.31 8.59 -13.08
N VAL A 209 7.46 9.71 -13.77
CA VAL A 209 7.06 11.03 -13.30
C VAL A 209 5.91 11.49 -14.16
N ALA A 210 4.82 11.95 -13.55
CA ALA A 210 3.66 12.43 -14.27
C ALA A 210 3.10 13.68 -13.59
N THR A 211 2.74 14.68 -14.39
CA THR A 211 1.93 15.81 -13.95
C THR A 211 0.66 15.84 -14.79
N CYS A 212 -0.48 15.64 -14.14
CA CYS A 212 -1.78 15.53 -14.75
C CYS A 212 -2.64 16.73 -14.41
N THR A 213 -3.25 17.31 -15.43
CA THR A 213 -4.24 18.38 -15.34
C THR A 213 -5.57 17.88 -15.86
N ASP A 214 -6.66 18.41 -15.32
CA ASP A 214 -8.01 18.20 -15.82
C ASP A 214 -8.61 19.55 -16.26
N ALA A 215 -9.91 19.55 -16.62
CA ALA A 215 -10.63 20.76 -17.00
C ALA A 215 -10.59 21.90 -15.97
N CYS A 216 -10.16 21.64 -14.74
CA CYS A 216 -10.11 22.59 -13.64
C CYS A 216 -8.69 22.88 -13.14
N GLY A 217 -7.67 22.44 -13.88
CA GLY A 217 -6.27 22.68 -13.56
C GLY A 217 -5.57 21.44 -13.01
N PRO A 218 -4.61 21.57 -12.08
CA PRO A 218 -3.87 20.42 -11.55
C PRO A 218 -4.79 19.38 -10.92
N TYR A 219 -4.74 18.16 -11.45
CA TYR A 219 -5.54 17.03 -11.00
C TYR A 219 -4.72 16.11 -10.11
N PHE A 220 -3.60 15.61 -10.62
CA PHE A 220 -2.66 14.80 -9.85
C PHE A 220 -1.22 14.88 -10.33
N ALA A 221 -0.29 14.43 -9.50
CA ALA A 221 1.08 14.18 -9.89
C ALA A 221 1.57 12.84 -9.31
N VAL A 222 2.47 12.18 -10.04
CA VAL A 222 3.16 10.95 -9.63
C VAL A 222 4.65 11.20 -9.73
N HIS A 223 5.39 10.80 -8.70
CA HIS A 223 6.85 10.73 -8.75
C HIS A 223 7.27 9.41 -8.10
N SER A 224 7.51 8.37 -8.92
CA SER A 224 7.96 7.06 -8.43
C SER A 224 9.44 6.79 -8.66
N CYS A 225 10.17 7.79 -9.16
CA CYS A 225 11.59 7.72 -9.41
C CYS A 225 12.40 8.05 -8.14
N PRO A 226 13.53 7.38 -7.87
CA PRO A 226 14.42 7.76 -6.78
C PRO A 226 14.92 9.21 -6.90
N ASP A 227 14.93 9.95 -5.79
CA ASP A 227 15.38 11.35 -5.74
C ASP A 227 16.86 11.52 -6.10
N ASP A 228 17.67 10.49 -5.84
CA ASP A 228 19.12 10.44 -6.07
C ASP A 228 19.50 9.78 -7.41
N MET A 229 18.53 9.60 -8.30
CA MET A 229 18.77 8.96 -9.60
C MET A 229 19.77 9.78 -10.45
N PRO A 230 20.85 9.15 -10.95
CA PRO A 230 21.82 9.83 -11.80
C PRO A 230 21.20 10.22 -13.15
N LEU A 231 21.52 11.42 -13.63
CA LEU A 231 21.10 11.93 -14.93
C LEU A 231 22.31 12.01 -15.88
N PRO A 232 22.15 11.69 -17.18
CA PRO A 232 20.91 11.23 -17.83
C PRO A 232 20.62 9.75 -17.53
N SER A 233 19.35 9.41 -17.30
CA SER A 233 18.91 8.01 -17.16
C SER A 233 18.27 7.48 -18.44
N PRO A 234 18.36 6.16 -18.71
CA PRO A 234 17.68 5.56 -19.86
C PRO A 234 16.17 5.73 -19.77
N SER A 235 15.51 6.04 -20.89
CA SER A 235 14.05 6.05 -20.97
C SER A 235 13.48 4.64 -21.02
N CYS A 236 12.26 4.46 -20.53
CA CYS A 236 11.52 3.19 -20.62
C CYS A 236 11.24 2.77 -22.07
N SER A 237 11.06 1.46 -22.30
CA SER A 237 10.41 0.95 -23.51
C SER A 237 8.93 1.36 -23.57
N ALA A 238 8.30 1.21 -24.74
CA ALA A 238 6.87 1.50 -24.90
C ALA A 238 5.99 0.61 -24.00
N GLU A 239 6.35 -0.67 -23.84
CA GLU A 239 5.64 -1.62 -23.00
C GLU A 239 5.80 -1.27 -21.51
N GLN A 240 7.01 -0.91 -21.09
CA GLN A 240 7.28 -0.46 -19.73
C GLN A 240 6.53 0.83 -19.41
N TRP A 241 6.52 1.78 -20.33
CA TRP A 241 5.77 3.03 -20.15
C TRP A 241 4.26 2.77 -20.05
N ALA A 242 3.70 1.93 -20.93
CA ALA A 242 2.29 1.55 -20.86
C ALA A 242 1.94 0.83 -19.55
N MET A 243 2.81 -0.05 -19.07
CA MET A 243 2.68 -0.72 -17.76
C MET A 243 2.63 0.30 -16.62
N MET A 244 3.54 1.28 -16.63
CA MET A 244 3.61 2.32 -15.61
C MET A 244 2.40 3.24 -15.66
N LYS A 245 1.97 3.68 -16.85
CA LYS A 245 0.73 4.45 -17.01
C LYS A 245 -0.47 3.70 -16.43
N LYS A 246 -0.59 2.40 -16.74
CA LYS A 246 -1.65 1.55 -16.18
C LYS A 246 -1.58 1.41 -14.66
N ARG A 247 -0.37 1.21 -14.09
CA ARG A 247 -0.15 1.09 -12.64
C ARG A 247 -0.63 2.34 -11.89
N TYR A 248 -0.38 3.52 -12.46
CA TYR A 248 -0.71 4.81 -11.85
C TYR A 248 -2.00 5.45 -12.38
N GLN A 249 -2.80 4.71 -13.15
CA GLN A 249 -4.06 5.19 -13.74
C GLN A 249 -3.91 6.48 -14.55
N ILE A 250 -2.78 6.62 -15.24
CA ILE A 250 -2.50 7.74 -16.14
C ILE A 250 -3.16 7.42 -17.49
N PRO A 251 -4.05 8.30 -18.01
CA PRO A 251 -4.70 8.13 -19.32
C PRO A 251 -3.68 8.14 -20.45
#